data_AF-A0A0D2CHF6-F1
#
_entry.id   AF-A0A0D2CHF6-F1
#
_cell.length_a   1.000
_cell.length_b   1.000
_cell.length_c   1.000
_cell.angle_alpha   90.00
_cell.angle_beta   90.00
_cell.angle_gamma   90.00
#
_symmetry.space_group_name_H-M   'P 1'
#
loop_
_entity.id
_entity.type
_entity.pdbx_description
1 polymer ?
#
loop_
_entity_poly.entity_id
_entity_poly.type
_entity_poly.pdbx_seq_one_letter_code
_entity_poly.pdbx_strand_id
1 'polypeptide(L)'
;MSLRPTAASARAAEEDDEPVIAGPYTLYSGSFILEFLQPRPSRNASVLMRATYKHDHPLCRKGKAHPQSPPLHLHFQQSESFAVLAGEVGTTTTYAQIDTIHTAQNTPPMKPHHIAPYMPHRFWPSPGAQEDSVILLWAHPNPKDMDDKMDRLFFQSLLIYVSDISEGKEPLSLLQVMLIQHISATALIIFPGLSFLGPLRWWIPWLFQCVCAYMALWMGKKPLLKQYMSVEDWEDEDVQERIGMWAKKDL
;
A
#
# COMPACT_ATOMS: atom_id res chain seq x y z
N MET A 1 -22.33 -19.72 -36.19
CA MET A 1 -22.90 -20.48 -35.06
C MET A 1 -22.19 -19.98 -33.80
N SER A 2 -22.82 -19.06 -33.05
CA SER A 2 -22.22 -18.51 -31.82
C SER A 2 -22.49 -19.50 -30.70
N LEU A 3 -21.45 -20.19 -30.24
CA LEU A 3 -21.54 -21.12 -29.13
C LEU A 3 -21.72 -20.29 -27.85
N ARG A 4 -22.90 -20.39 -27.23
CA ARG A 4 -23.13 -19.81 -25.90
C ARG A 4 -22.19 -20.49 -24.91
N PRO A 5 -21.48 -19.73 -24.05
CA PRO A 5 -20.61 -20.31 -23.05
C PRO A 5 -21.41 -21.21 -22.10
N THR A 6 -20.83 -22.33 -21.73
CA THR A 6 -21.43 -23.25 -20.75
C THR A 6 -21.49 -22.59 -19.38
N ALA A 7 -22.40 -23.03 -18.51
CA ALA A 7 -22.51 -22.49 -17.14
C ALA A 7 -21.18 -22.58 -16.35
N ALA A 8 -20.35 -23.59 -16.62
CA ALA A 8 -19.00 -23.72 -16.05
C ALA A 8 -18.02 -22.68 -16.61
N SER A 9 -18.13 -22.32 -17.89
CA SER A 9 -17.32 -21.26 -18.51
C SER A 9 -17.75 -19.86 -18.07
N ALA A 10 -19.04 -19.65 -17.79
CA ALA A 10 -19.54 -18.40 -17.23
C ALA A 10 -19.10 -18.24 -15.76
N ARG A 11 -19.16 -19.31 -14.97
CA ARG A 11 -18.72 -19.32 -13.57
C ARG A 11 -17.20 -19.17 -13.43
N ALA A 12 -16.43 -19.77 -14.33
CA ALA A 12 -14.97 -19.56 -14.40
C ALA A 12 -14.59 -18.15 -14.88
N ALA A 13 -15.42 -17.50 -15.71
CA ALA A 13 -15.22 -16.10 -16.10
C ALA A 13 -15.63 -15.11 -15.00
N GLU A 14 -16.64 -15.43 -14.18
CA GLU A 14 -16.98 -14.67 -12.97
C GLU A 14 -15.94 -14.84 -11.84
N GLU A 15 -15.29 -16.01 -11.73
CA GLU A 15 -14.19 -16.24 -10.78
C GLU A 15 -12.87 -15.55 -11.18
N ASP A 16 -12.76 -15.07 -12.42
CA ASP A 16 -11.57 -14.40 -12.95
C ASP A 16 -11.73 -12.87 -13.09
N ASP A 17 -12.89 -12.34 -12.70
CA ASP A 17 -13.11 -10.90 -12.61
C ASP A 17 -12.62 -10.36 -11.27
N GLU A 18 -11.92 -9.23 -11.29
CA GLU A 18 -11.45 -8.52 -10.10
C GLU A 18 -12.13 -7.15 -10.06
N PRO A 19 -13.44 -7.09 -9.74
CA PRO A 19 -14.22 -5.86 -9.86
C PRO A 19 -13.75 -4.81 -8.86
N VAL A 20 -13.96 -3.54 -9.21
CA VAL A 20 -13.68 -2.41 -8.31
C VAL A 20 -14.68 -2.42 -7.16
N ILE A 21 -14.18 -2.45 -5.93
CA ILE A 21 -14.97 -2.43 -4.70
C ILE A 21 -14.88 -1.09 -3.95
N ALA A 22 -13.88 -0.26 -4.25
CA ALA A 22 -13.79 1.11 -3.74
C ALA A 22 -12.93 2.02 -4.64
N GLY A 23 -13.22 3.31 -4.64
CA GLY A 23 -12.61 4.30 -5.53
C GLY A 23 -13.41 4.50 -6.83
N PRO A 24 -12.83 5.18 -7.85
CA PRO A 24 -11.47 5.71 -7.88
C PRO A 24 -11.26 6.87 -6.90
N TYR A 25 -10.17 6.82 -6.15
CA TYR A 25 -9.70 7.93 -5.34
C TYR A 25 -8.68 8.73 -6.14
N THR A 26 -8.97 10.01 -6.36
CA THR A 26 -8.05 10.95 -7.02
C THR A 26 -7.17 11.60 -5.96
N LEU A 27 -5.90 11.22 -5.93
CA LEU A 27 -4.92 11.61 -4.92
C LEU A 27 -3.80 12.47 -5.53
N TYR A 28 -3.10 13.21 -4.68
CA TYR A 28 -1.98 14.09 -5.00
C TYR A 28 -2.28 15.06 -6.16
N SER A 29 -3.38 15.81 -6.05
CA SER A 29 -3.90 16.75 -7.05
C SER A 29 -4.21 16.08 -8.40
N GLY A 30 -4.51 14.78 -8.37
CA GLY A 30 -4.82 14.00 -9.56
C GLY A 30 -3.61 13.39 -10.26
N SER A 31 -2.42 13.43 -9.67
CA SER A 31 -1.27 12.72 -10.22
C SER A 31 -1.34 11.20 -10.02
N PHE A 32 -2.13 10.75 -9.06
CA PHE A 32 -2.23 9.36 -8.66
C PHE A 32 -3.70 8.97 -8.46
N ILE A 33 -4.16 7.94 -9.16
CA ILE A 33 -5.50 7.38 -9.00
C ILE A 33 -5.38 6.01 -8.35
N LEU A 34 -6.18 5.76 -7.32
CA LEU A 34 -6.21 4.51 -6.59
C LEU A 34 -7.60 3.88 -6.64
N GLU A 35 -7.66 2.61 -7.01
CA GLU A 35 -8.87 1.79 -6.95
C GLU A 35 -8.55 0.53 -6.14
N PHE A 36 -9.48 0.10 -5.29
CA PHE A 36 -9.41 -1.19 -4.63
C PHE A 36 -10.28 -2.18 -5.39
N LEU A 37 -9.74 -3.36 -5.64
CA LEU A 37 -10.40 -4.43 -6.38
C LEU A 37 -10.66 -5.59 -5.43
N GLN A 38 -11.71 -6.36 -5.70
CA GLN A 38 -11.91 -7.66 -5.07
C GLN A 38 -10.84 -8.62 -5.62
N PRO A 39 -9.90 -9.12 -4.80
CA PRO A 39 -8.94 -10.11 -5.28
C PRO A 39 -9.65 -11.42 -5.59
N ARG A 40 -9.30 -12.03 -6.72
CA ARG A 40 -9.69 -13.43 -6.98
C ARG A 40 -9.01 -14.37 -5.99
N PRO A 41 -9.65 -15.49 -5.58
CA PRO A 41 -9.07 -16.41 -4.58
C PRO A 41 -7.67 -16.91 -4.94
N SER A 42 -7.42 -17.17 -6.23
CA SER A 42 -6.13 -17.68 -6.71
C SER A 42 -4.96 -16.72 -6.55
N ARG A 43 -5.22 -15.42 -6.32
CA ARG A 43 -4.17 -14.42 -6.07
C ARG A 43 -3.56 -14.58 -4.67
N ASN A 44 -4.30 -15.17 -3.73
CA ASN A 44 -3.95 -15.23 -2.31
C ASN A 44 -3.54 -13.84 -1.80
N ALA A 45 -4.49 -12.90 -1.82
CA ALA A 45 -4.25 -11.49 -1.48
C ALA A 45 -5.24 -11.01 -0.41
N SER A 46 -4.74 -10.29 0.59
CA SER A 46 -5.57 -9.60 1.60
C SER A 46 -6.12 -8.26 1.09
N VAL A 47 -5.44 -7.67 0.10
CA VAL A 47 -5.87 -6.46 -0.59
C VAL A 47 -5.33 -6.47 -2.02
N LEU A 48 -6.12 -5.95 -2.96
CA LEU A 48 -5.69 -5.70 -4.32
C LEU A 48 -5.99 -4.24 -4.69
N MET A 49 -4.98 -3.56 -5.20
CA MET A 49 -5.04 -2.17 -5.63
C MET A 49 -4.68 -2.08 -7.10
N ARG A 50 -5.46 -1.29 -7.85
CA ARG A 50 -5.05 -0.75 -9.14
C ARG A 50 -4.66 0.69 -8.94
N ALA A 51 -3.41 1.00 -9.26
CA ALA A 51 -2.85 2.33 -9.09
C ALA A 51 -2.41 2.89 -10.44
N THR A 52 -2.76 4.15 -10.71
CA THR A 52 -2.43 4.83 -11.96
C THR A 52 -1.65 6.11 -11.66
N TYR A 53 -0.43 6.24 -12.19
CA TYR A 53 0.27 7.51 -12.24
C TYR A 53 -0.04 8.22 -13.56
N LYS A 54 -0.48 9.48 -13.48
CA LYS A 54 -0.82 10.29 -14.66
C LYS A 54 0.44 10.86 -15.32
N HIS A 55 0.74 10.40 -16.53
CA HIS A 55 1.98 10.72 -17.25
C HIS A 55 2.22 12.23 -17.42
N ASP A 56 1.17 12.95 -17.81
CA ASP A 56 1.26 14.39 -18.08
C ASP A 56 1.29 15.23 -16.80
N HIS A 57 1.09 14.63 -15.63
CA HIS A 57 1.03 15.39 -14.38
C HIS A 57 2.45 15.81 -13.93
N PRO A 58 2.70 17.09 -13.62
CA PRO A 58 4.03 17.59 -13.24
C PRO A 58 4.67 16.86 -12.05
N LEU A 59 3.86 16.39 -11.09
CA LEU A 59 4.36 15.61 -9.97
C LEU A 59 5.02 14.30 -10.41
N CYS A 60 4.52 13.63 -11.45
CA CYS A 60 5.07 12.35 -11.92
C CYS A 60 6.47 12.51 -12.50
N ARG A 61 6.81 13.69 -13.03
CA ARG A 61 8.18 14.03 -13.47
C ARG A 61 9.19 14.12 -12.33
N LYS A 62 8.74 14.28 -11.08
CA LYS A 62 9.61 14.29 -9.90
C LYS A 62 10.15 12.90 -9.55
N GLY A 63 9.58 11.84 -10.11
CA GLY A 63 9.98 10.46 -9.86
C GLY A 63 10.07 10.14 -8.38
N LYS A 64 11.29 9.88 -7.90
CA LYS A 64 11.55 9.61 -6.48
C LYS A 64 11.13 10.74 -5.54
N ALA A 65 11.05 11.99 -6.01
CA ALA A 65 10.59 13.12 -5.21
C ALA A 65 9.06 13.35 -5.34
N HIS A 66 8.32 12.46 -6.00
CA HIS A 66 6.85 12.49 -5.98
C HIS A 66 6.34 12.29 -4.55
N PRO A 67 5.35 13.06 -4.07
CA PRO A 67 4.88 13.00 -2.67
C PRO A 67 4.24 11.65 -2.28
N GLN A 68 3.64 10.94 -3.22
CA GLN A 68 3.19 9.55 -3.01
C GLN A 68 4.34 8.55 -2.83
N SER A 69 5.53 8.82 -3.40
CA SER A 69 6.66 7.88 -3.30
C SER A 69 7.07 7.76 -1.84
N PRO A 70 6.82 6.61 -1.18
CA PRO A 70 7.10 6.49 0.23
C PRO A 70 8.62 6.58 0.47
N PRO A 71 9.05 7.01 1.68
CA PRO A 71 10.42 6.78 2.10
C PRO A 71 10.78 5.30 1.96
N LEU A 72 12.07 4.99 1.84
CA LEU A 72 12.52 3.60 1.82
C LEU A 72 12.08 2.91 3.12
N HIS A 73 11.37 1.80 3.00
CA HIS A 73 10.80 1.08 4.13
C HIS A 73 10.87 -0.42 3.91
N LEU A 74 10.60 -1.21 4.95
CA LEU A 74 10.42 -2.65 4.87
C LEU A 74 9.19 -3.06 5.69
N HIS A 75 8.66 -4.24 5.38
CA HIS A 75 7.64 -4.92 6.20
C HIS A 75 8.29 -6.11 6.91
N PHE A 76 7.98 -6.32 8.18
CA PHE A 76 8.51 -7.47 8.93
C PHE A 76 7.79 -8.77 8.59
N GLN A 77 6.52 -8.67 8.18
CA GLN A 77 5.60 -9.81 8.09
C GLN A 77 4.97 -9.91 6.70
N GLN A 78 4.54 -8.77 6.15
CA GLN A 78 3.89 -8.72 4.86
C GLN A 78 4.89 -8.98 3.72
N SER A 79 4.42 -9.75 2.74
CA SER A 79 4.99 -9.76 1.41
C SER A 79 4.03 -9.08 0.44
N GLU A 80 4.58 -8.39 -0.55
CA GLU A 80 3.83 -7.71 -1.58
C GLU A 80 4.21 -8.27 -2.93
N SER A 81 3.30 -8.18 -3.89
CA SER A 81 3.59 -8.44 -5.28
C SER A 81 2.94 -7.39 -6.14
N PHE A 82 3.56 -7.07 -7.27
CA PHE A 82 2.98 -6.15 -8.23
C PHE A 82 3.23 -6.58 -9.67
N ALA A 83 2.38 -6.08 -10.54
CA ALA A 83 2.47 -6.22 -11.97
C ALA A 83 2.20 -4.87 -12.65
N VAL A 84 2.84 -4.65 -13.80
CA VAL A 84 2.60 -3.47 -14.64
C VAL A 84 1.64 -3.85 -15.75
N LEU A 85 0.56 -3.08 -15.90
CA LEU A 85 -0.44 -3.26 -16.94
C LEU A 85 -0.18 -2.35 -18.15
N ALA A 86 0.29 -1.12 -17.90
CA ALA A 86 0.59 -0.13 -18.93
C ALA A 86 1.69 0.84 -18.44
N GLY A 87 2.40 1.49 -19.38
CA GLY A 87 3.48 2.41 -19.06
C GLY A 87 4.64 1.76 -18.30
N GLU A 88 5.24 2.53 -17.38
CA GLU A 88 6.38 2.09 -16.59
C GLU A 88 6.43 2.69 -15.18
N VAL A 89 6.82 1.88 -14.21
CA VAL A 89 6.97 2.28 -12.80
C VAL A 89 8.39 2.00 -12.32
N GLY A 90 8.93 2.87 -11.48
CA GLY A 90 10.21 2.65 -10.85
C GLY A 90 10.05 2.04 -9.45
N THR A 91 10.96 1.15 -9.10
CA THR A 91 11.20 0.75 -7.70
C THR A 91 12.62 1.11 -7.30
N THR A 92 12.83 1.39 -6.02
CA THR A 92 14.16 1.36 -5.40
C THR A 92 14.13 0.27 -4.34
N THR A 93 14.99 -0.74 -4.45
CA THR A 93 15.00 -1.89 -3.56
C THR A 93 16.35 -2.13 -2.90
N THR A 94 16.34 -2.92 -1.83
CA THR A 94 17.50 -3.34 -1.04
C THR A 94 18.19 -2.18 -0.29
N TYR A 95 19.14 -2.53 0.58
CA TYR A 95 19.99 -1.55 1.23
C TYR A 95 20.98 -0.86 0.29
N ALA A 96 21.28 -1.47 -0.87
CA ALA A 96 22.12 -0.87 -1.90
C ALA A 96 21.37 0.19 -2.74
N GLN A 97 20.06 0.39 -2.50
CA GLN A 97 19.23 1.36 -3.22
C GLN A 97 19.25 1.15 -4.73
N ILE A 98 19.04 -0.10 -5.16
CA ILE A 98 19.03 -0.49 -6.57
C ILE A 98 17.73 0.00 -7.19
N ASP A 99 17.84 0.80 -8.25
CA ASP A 99 16.69 1.25 -9.03
C ASP A 99 16.36 0.25 -10.14
N THR A 100 15.08 0.01 -10.37
CA THR A 100 14.61 -0.83 -11.46
C THR A 100 13.36 -0.23 -12.10
N ILE A 101 13.35 -0.18 -13.44
CA ILE A 101 12.17 0.20 -14.22
C ILE A 101 11.41 -1.07 -14.60
N HIS A 102 10.14 -1.09 -14.23
CA HIS A 102 9.22 -2.18 -14.52
C HIS A 102 8.24 -1.76 -15.60
N THR A 103 8.01 -2.66 -16.55
CA THR A 103 7.08 -2.50 -17.68
C THR A 103 6.20 -3.73 -17.80
N ALA A 104 5.12 -3.65 -18.58
CA ALA A 104 4.26 -4.80 -18.85
C ALA A 104 5.01 -5.97 -19.50
N GLN A 105 6.13 -5.73 -20.20
CA GLN A 105 6.93 -6.79 -20.82
C GLN A 105 7.77 -7.56 -19.80
N ASN A 106 8.33 -6.88 -18.80
CA ASN A 106 9.25 -7.52 -17.84
C ASN A 106 8.59 -7.91 -16.51
N THR A 107 7.48 -7.27 -16.15
CA THR A 107 6.72 -7.49 -14.91
C THR A 107 5.21 -7.63 -15.19
N PRO A 108 4.78 -8.54 -16.07
CA PRO A 108 3.36 -8.77 -16.35
C PRO A 108 2.64 -9.47 -15.20
N PRO A 109 1.28 -9.50 -15.16
CA PRO A 109 0.52 -10.23 -14.13
C PRO A 109 0.87 -11.72 -13.93
N MET A 110 1.40 -12.39 -14.96
CA MET A 110 1.78 -13.80 -14.99
C MET A 110 3.19 -14.02 -14.43
N LYS A 111 3.96 -12.94 -14.32
CA LYS A 111 5.30 -12.91 -13.74
C LYS A 111 5.45 -11.63 -12.90
N PRO A 112 4.71 -11.54 -11.79
CA PRO A 112 4.75 -10.36 -10.95
C PRO A 112 6.11 -10.22 -10.27
N HIS A 113 6.48 -8.99 -9.95
CA HIS A 113 7.63 -8.74 -9.10
C HIS A 113 7.21 -8.94 -7.65
N HIS A 114 8.01 -9.71 -6.92
CA HIS A 114 7.74 -10.07 -5.54
C HIS A 114 8.65 -9.31 -4.58
N ILE A 115 8.04 -8.72 -3.56
CA ILE A 115 8.69 -8.02 -2.47
C ILE A 115 8.55 -8.86 -1.22
N ALA A 116 9.64 -9.52 -0.86
CA ALA A 116 9.69 -10.38 0.32
C ALA A 116 9.69 -9.56 1.63
N PRO A 117 9.27 -10.15 2.77
CA PRO A 117 9.46 -9.55 4.07
C PRO A 117 10.94 -9.19 4.30
N TYR A 118 11.18 -8.14 5.08
CA TYR A 118 12.49 -7.56 5.36
C TYR A 118 13.24 -6.98 4.14
N MET A 119 12.65 -6.93 2.95
CA MET A 119 13.25 -6.29 1.79
C MET A 119 12.97 -4.77 1.81
N PRO A 120 14.00 -3.91 1.91
CA PRO A 120 13.81 -2.47 1.70
C PRO A 120 13.25 -2.20 0.31
N HIS A 121 12.20 -1.39 0.22
CA HIS A 121 11.62 -1.00 -1.06
C HIS A 121 10.89 0.36 -0.97
N ARG A 122 10.62 0.93 -2.15
CA ARG A 122 9.73 2.06 -2.39
C ARG A 122 9.36 2.11 -3.87
N PHE A 123 8.15 2.55 -4.16
CA PHE A 123 7.67 2.81 -5.52
C PHE A 123 7.87 4.28 -5.89
N TRP A 124 7.96 4.56 -7.18
CA TRP A 124 7.95 5.92 -7.72
C TRP A 124 7.47 5.94 -9.18
N PRO A 125 6.75 6.99 -9.63
CA PRO A 125 6.38 7.14 -11.04
C PRO A 125 7.64 7.29 -11.88
N SER A 126 7.78 6.57 -12.99
CA SER A 126 8.93 6.79 -13.86
C SER A 126 8.84 8.15 -14.55
N PRO A 127 9.83 9.05 -14.42
CA PRO A 127 9.86 10.29 -15.21
C PRO A 127 9.94 10.05 -16.72
N GLY A 128 10.43 8.87 -17.12
CA GLY A 128 10.61 8.42 -18.50
C GLY A 128 9.38 7.77 -19.13
N ALA A 129 8.30 7.56 -18.37
CA ALA A 129 7.06 7.01 -18.90
C ALA A 129 6.58 7.86 -20.08
N GLN A 130 5.98 7.22 -21.09
CA GLN A 130 5.44 7.87 -22.31
C GLN A 130 3.89 7.88 -22.35
N GLU A 131 3.28 7.21 -21.39
CA GLU A 131 1.84 7.08 -21.20
C GLU A 131 1.56 6.86 -19.71
N ASP A 132 0.30 6.90 -19.30
CA ASP A 132 -0.09 6.63 -17.92
C ASP A 132 0.44 5.26 -17.46
N SER A 133 1.07 5.23 -16.29
CA SER A 133 1.57 3.99 -15.72
C SER A 133 0.50 3.37 -14.84
N VAL A 134 0.02 2.19 -15.23
CA VAL A 134 -1.01 1.43 -14.50
C VAL A 134 -0.38 0.19 -13.90
N ILE A 135 -0.53 0.01 -12.60
CA ILE A 135 -0.01 -1.16 -11.87
C ILE A 135 -1.12 -1.85 -11.08
N LEU A 136 -1.01 -3.18 -10.97
CA LEU A 136 -1.69 -3.95 -9.93
C LEU A 136 -0.70 -4.20 -8.80
N LEU A 137 -1.08 -3.87 -7.58
CA LEU A 137 -0.31 -4.09 -6.36
C LEU A 137 -1.19 -4.86 -5.37
N TRP A 138 -0.67 -5.93 -4.79
CA TRP A 138 -1.37 -6.67 -3.75
C TRP A 138 -0.43 -7.10 -2.63
N ALA A 139 -0.98 -7.15 -1.43
CA ALA A 139 -0.34 -7.78 -0.30
C ALA A 139 -0.87 -9.20 -0.14
N HIS A 140 0.00 -10.11 0.27
CA HIS A 140 -0.38 -11.48 0.59
C HIS A 140 -0.81 -11.59 2.06
N PRO A 141 -1.79 -12.45 2.38
CA PRO A 141 -2.13 -12.74 3.77
C PRO A 141 -0.89 -13.27 4.48
N ASN A 142 -0.66 -12.78 5.69
CA ASN A 142 0.48 -13.18 6.49
C ASN A 142 0.19 -14.54 7.13
N PRO A 143 1.15 -15.46 7.28
CA PRO A 143 0.88 -16.80 7.81
C PRO A 143 0.24 -16.89 9.20
N LYS A 144 0.16 -15.82 10.03
CA LYS A 144 -0.58 -15.76 11.32
C LYS A 144 -1.05 -14.34 11.69
N ASP A 145 -2.30 -14.21 12.15
CA ASP A 145 -2.91 -13.09 12.91
C ASP A 145 -2.75 -11.64 12.37
N MET A 146 -2.67 -11.45 11.05
CA MET A 146 -2.59 -10.11 10.42
C MET A 146 -3.65 -9.84 9.35
N ASP A 147 -4.56 -10.78 9.07
CA ASP A 147 -5.53 -10.65 7.98
C ASP A 147 -6.35 -9.35 8.10
N ASP A 148 -6.61 -8.90 9.33
CA ASP A 148 -7.39 -7.69 9.61
C ASP A 148 -6.54 -6.44 9.93
N LYS A 149 -5.23 -6.43 9.70
CA LYS A 149 -4.39 -5.26 10.08
C LYS A 149 -3.91 -4.45 8.89
N MET A 150 -3.87 -5.06 7.70
CA MET A 150 -3.38 -4.44 6.46
C MET A 150 -4.32 -4.75 5.29
N ASP A 151 -5.61 -4.55 5.55
CA ASP A 151 -6.70 -4.72 4.60
C ASP A 151 -6.93 -3.47 3.74
N ARG A 152 -7.96 -3.50 2.90
CA ARG A 152 -8.42 -2.33 2.12
C ARG A 152 -8.52 -1.07 2.99
N LEU A 153 -9.18 -1.17 4.16
CA LEU A 153 -9.48 -0.02 5.01
C LEU A 153 -8.22 0.63 5.58
N PHE A 154 -7.23 -0.19 5.94
CA PHE A 154 -5.91 0.28 6.33
C PHE A 154 -5.25 1.09 5.21
N PHE A 155 -5.12 0.51 4.01
CA PHE A 155 -4.46 1.18 2.89
C PHE A 155 -5.22 2.42 2.43
N GLN A 156 -6.56 2.37 2.42
CA GLN A 156 -7.42 3.50 2.11
C GLN A 156 -7.17 4.66 3.10
N SER A 157 -7.23 4.37 4.41
CA SER A 157 -6.98 5.38 5.44
C SER A 157 -5.59 5.99 5.33
N LEU A 158 -4.56 5.16 5.15
CA LEU A 158 -3.17 5.63 5.04
C LEU A 158 -2.94 6.48 3.79
N LEU A 159 -3.32 5.97 2.62
CA LEU A 159 -2.97 6.59 1.34
C LEU A 159 -3.75 7.90 1.12
N ILE A 160 -5.02 7.95 1.52
CA ILE A 160 -5.81 9.18 1.47
C ILE A 160 -5.27 10.21 2.48
N TYR A 161 -4.97 9.80 3.71
CA TYR A 161 -4.42 10.71 4.73
C TYR A 161 -3.09 11.35 4.29
N VAL A 162 -2.16 10.56 3.75
CA VAL A 162 -0.87 11.10 3.27
C VAL A 162 -1.06 12.00 2.05
N SER A 163 -2.03 11.70 1.18
CA SER A 163 -2.41 12.60 0.09
C SER A 163 -2.93 13.94 0.62
N ASP A 164 -3.87 13.92 1.56
CA ASP A 164 -4.47 15.12 2.12
C ASP A 164 -3.44 15.99 2.88
N ILE A 165 -2.47 15.36 3.56
CA ILE A 165 -1.31 16.09 4.12
C ILE A 165 -0.51 16.77 3.01
N SER A 166 -0.18 16.05 1.94
CA SER A 166 0.61 16.59 0.84
C SER A 166 -0.10 17.74 0.11
N GLU A 167 -1.42 17.76 0.12
CA GLU A 167 -2.26 18.76 -0.52
C GLU A 167 -2.63 19.93 0.42
N GLY A 168 -2.23 19.85 1.69
CA GLY A 168 -2.54 20.87 2.70
C GLY A 168 -3.98 20.86 3.20
N LYS A 169 -4.72 19.76 2.95
CA LYS A 169 -6.07 19.54 3.47
C LYS A 169 -6.07 19.09 4.93
N GLU A 170 -5.00 18.42 5.36
CA GLU A 170 -4.80 17.96 6.73
C GLU A 170 -3.40 18.33 7.24
N PRO A 171 -3.23 18.66 8.53
CA PRO A 171 -1.92 18.82 9.11
C PRO A 171 -1.24 17.46 9.35
N LEU A 172 0.08 17.42 9.16
CA LEU A 172 0.86 16.23 9.49
C LEU A 172 0.83 15.95 11.00
N SER A 173 0.17 14.86 11.40
CA SER A 173 0.33 14.30 12.74
C SER A 173 1.37 13.18 12.74
N LEU A 174 2.57 13.46 13.28
CA LEU A 174 3.65 12.47 13.43
C LEU A 174 3.17 11.23 14.19
N LEU A 175 2.46 11.43 15.31
CA LEU A 175 1.91 10.34 16.11
C LEU A 175 0.92 9.47 15.33
N GLN A 176 0.10 10.07 14.47
CA GLN A 176 -0.83 9.32 13.62
C GLN A 176 -0.07 8.47 12.60
N VAL A 177 0.93 9.04 11.93
CA VAL A 177 1.75 8.31 10.95
C VAL A 177 2.49 7.15 11.62
N MET A 178 3.10 7.39 12.79
CA MET A 178 3.83 6.36 13.53
C MET A 178 2.91 5.23 14.01
N LEU A 179 1.69 5.55 14.46
CA LEU A 179 0.67 4.56 14.84
C LEU A 179 0.28 3.67 13.67
N ILE A 180 -0.04 4.26 12.51
CA ILE A 180 -0.43 3.53 11.30
C ILE A 180 0.72 2.60 10.85
N GLN A 181 1.96 3.11 10.78
CA GLN A 181 3.11 2.28 10.40
C GLN A 181 3.38 1.15 11.41
N HIS A 182 3.14 1.39 12.71
CA HIS A 182 3.38 0.40 13.75
C HIS A 182 2.48 -0.81 13.62
N ILE A 183 1.22 -0.58 13.28
CA ILE A 183 0.23 -1.64 13.14
C ILE A 183 0.44 -2.45 11.87
N SER A 184 0.99 -1.84 10.82
CA SER A 184 1.38 -2.56 9.61
C SER A 184 2.71 -3.31 9.73
N ALA A 185 3.33 -3.37 10.92
CA ALA A 185 4.65 -3.96 11.12
C ALA A 185 5.67 -3.45 10.06
N THR A 186 5.60 -2.16 9.77
CA THR A 186 6.45 -1.48 8.78
C THR A 186 7.50 -0.67 9.50
N ALA A 187 8.73 -0.65 9.02
CA ALA A 187 9.77 0.23 9.52
C ALA A 187 10.41 1.04 8.40
N LEU A 188 10.68 2.32 8.67
CA LEU A 188 11.48 3.15 7.78
C LEU A 188 12.95 2.73 7.84
N ILE A 189 13.65 2.89 6.71
CA ILE A 189 15.09 2.67 6.62
C ILE A 189 15.81 4.02 6.70
N ILE A 190 16.64 4.19 7.72
CA ILE A 190 17.56 5.32 7.81
C ILE A 190 18.97 4.90 7.39
N PHE A 191 19.69 5.82 6.76
CA PHE A 191 21.08 5.62 6.33
C PHE A 191 21.33 4.29 5.59
N PRO A 192 20.57 3.97 4.51
CA PRO A 192 20.66 2.68 3.83
C PRO A 192 22.08 2.30 3.39
N GLY A 193 22.88 3.29 2.97
CA GLY A 193 24.26 3.11 2.51
C GLY A 193 25.30 2.83 3.60
N LEU A 194 24.98 3.00 4.88
CA LEU A 194 25.90 2.72 5.98
C LEU A 194 25.79 1.25 6.41
N SER A 195 26.36 0.35 5.62
CA SER A 195 26.26 -1.11 5.82
C SER A 195 26.74 -1.59 7.19
N PHE A 196 27.74 -0.92 7.78
CA PHE A 196 28.30 -1.25 9.10
C PHE A 196 27.27 -1.10 10.24
N LEU A 197 26.21 -0.30 10.06
CA LEU A 197 25.13 -0.18 11.05
C LEU A 197 24.26 -1.45 11.12
N GLY A 198 24.34 -2.34 10.12
CA GLY A 198 23.61 -3.61 10.14
C GLY A 198 22.10 -3.41 10.36
N PRO A 199 21.48 -4.13 11.30
CA PRO A 199 20.06 -3.97 11.66
C PRO A 199 19.67 -2.60 12.25
N LEU A 200 20.61 -1.79 12.76
CA LEU A 200 20.28 -0.51 13.39
C LEU A 200 19.57 0.47 12.45
N ARG A 201 19.75 0.30 11.13
CA ARG A 201 19.12 1.09 10.06
C ARG A 201 17.58 1.04 10.06
N TRP A 202 16.99 -0.01 10.61
CA TRP A 202 15.53 -0.14 10.76
C TRP A 202 15.12 -0.34 12.21
N TRP A 203 15.98 -0.90 13.06
CA TRP A 203 15.65 -1.13 14.48
C TRP A 203 15.47 0.17 15.27
N ILE A 204 16.32 1.19 15.01
CA ILE A 204 16.20 2.49 15.69
C ILE A 204 14.91 3.22 15.26
N PRO A 205 14.62 3.40 13.94
CA PRO A 205 13.33 3.95 13.51
C PRO A 205 12.15 3.16 14.07
N TRP A 206 12.26 1.84 14.11
CA TRP A 206 11.19 0.98 14.62
C TRP A 206 10.91 1.21 16.10
N LEU A 207 11.95 1.27 16.94
CA LEU A 207 11.78 1.53 18.37
C LEU A 207 11.14 2.91 18.62
N PHE A 208 11.59 3.94 17.91
CA PHE A 208 10.99 5.27 17.98
C PHE A 208 9.51 5.24 17.59
N GLN A 209 9.19 4.55 16.50
CA GLN A 209 7.83 4.38 16.02
C GLN A 209 6.94 3.63 17.02
N CYS A 210 7.44 2.59 17.69
CA CYS A 210 6.73 1.92 18.79
C CYS A 210 6.36 2.92 19.89
N VAL A 211 7.33 3.68 20.40
CA VAL A 211 7.09 4.66 21.48
C VAL A 211 6.02 5.68 21.05
N CYS A 212 6.12 6.22 19.83
CA CYS A 212 5.12 7.14 19.29
C CYS A 212 3.73 6.50 19.13
N ALA A 213 3.65 5.24 18.71
CA ALA A 213 2.38 4.53 18.57
C ALA A 213 1.70 4.32 19.93
N TYR A 214 2.44 3.92 20.97
CA TYR A 214 1.89 3.82 22.32
C TYR A 214 1.38 5.17 22.84
N MET A 215 2.15 6.25 22.65
CA MET A 215 1.69 7.59 23.00
C MET A 215 0.42 7.99 22.22
N ALA A 216 0.34 7.65 20.93
CA ALA A 216 -0.82 7.93 20.11
C ALA A 216 -2.07 7.23 20.66
N LEU A 217 -1.95 5.94 21.01
CA LEU A 217 -3.03 5.15 21.61
C LEU A 217 -3.45 5.74 22.97
N TRP A 218 -2.50 6.14 23.83
CA TRP A 218 -2.79 6.84 25.09
C TRP A 218 -3.57 8.13 24.91
N MET A 219 -3.33 8.84 23.81
CA MET A 219 -4.06 10.04 23.45
C MET A 219 -5.40 9.76 22.75
N GLY A 220 -5.83 8.49 22.69
CA GLY A 220 -7.08 8.06 22.07
C GLY A 220 -7.06 8.07 20.54
N LYS A 221 -5.88 8.15 19.91
CA LYS A 221 -5.78 8.06 18.45
C LYS A 221 -6.11 6.64 17.99
N LYS A 222 -6.73 6.57 16.81
CA LYS A 222 -7.12 5.31 16.17
C LYS A 222 -6.33 5.16 14.86
N PRO A 223 -5.88 3.95 14.52
CA PRO A 223 -5.20 3.64 13.27
C PRO A 223 -6.09 3.84 12.05
N LEU A 224 -7.35 3.40 12.14
CA LEU A 224 -8.37 3.70 11.14
C LEU A 224 -8.95 5.09 11.39
N LEU A 225 -9.15 5.83 10.30
CA LEU A 225 -9.57 7.22 10.33
C LEU A 225 -10.99 7.33 9.77
N LYS A 226 -11.97 7.57 10.65
CA LYS A 226 -13.39 7.64 10.31
C LYS A 226 -13.69 8.49 9.08
N GLN A 227 -13.01 9.63 8.94
CA GLN A 227 -13.24 10.57 7.85
C GLN A 227 -12.88 10.04 6.45
N TYR A 228 -12.11 8.95 6.38
CA TYR A 228 -11.72 8.31 5.12
C TYR A 228 -12.46 7.00 4.86
N MET A 229 -13.51 6.72 5.61
CA MET A 229 -14.31 5.50 5.51
C MET A 229 -15.76 5.85 5.18
N SER A 230 -16.48 4.94 4.53
CA SER A 230 -17.93 5.09 4.43
C SER A 230 -18.59 4.89 5.80
N VAL A 231 -19.85 5.27 5.91
CA VAL A 231 -20.61 5.04 7.16
C VAL A 231 -20.73 3.54 7.40
N GLU A 232 -21.01 2.78 6.35
CA GLU A 232 -21.15 1.32 6.39
C GLU A 232 -19.83 0.66 6.84
N ASP A 233 -18.70 1.05 6.24
CA ASP A 233 -17.37 0.55 6.64
C ASP A 233 -17.04 0.89 8.09
N TRP A 234 -17.44 2.08 8.55
CA TRP A 234 -17.17 2.49 9.93
C TRP A 234 -18.06 1.77 10.93
N GLU A 235 -19.32 1.52 10.60
CA GLU A 235 -20.28 0.89 11.50
C GLU A 235 -20.21 -0.65 11.51
N ASP A 236 -19.46 -1.24 10.59
CA ASP A 236 -19.17 -2.67 10.54
C ASP A 236 -18.63 -3.20 11.88
N GLU A 237 -19.17 -4.34 12.33
CA GLU A 237 -18.88 -4.93 13.65
C GLU A 237 -17.41 -5.35 13.78
N ASP A 238 -16.81 -5.91 12.71
CA ASP A 238 -15.41 -6.35 12.71
C ASP A 238 -14.49 -5.13 12.79
N VAL A 239 -14.85 -4.03 12.11
CA VAL A 239 -14.13 -2.75 12.19
C VAL A 239 -14.22 -2.16 13.60
N GLN A 240 -15.42 -2.14 14.20
CA GLN A 240 -15.59 -1.63 15.57
C GLN A 240 -14.86 -2.51 16.59
N GLU A 241 -14.85 -3.83 16.41
CA GLU A 241 -14.07 -4.75 17.24
C GLU A 241 -12.58 -4.44 17.14
N ARG A 242 -12.02 -4.34 15.93
CA ARG A 242 -10.60 -3.99 15.71
C ARG A 242 -10.23 -2.67 16.39
N ILE A 243 -11.07 -1.66 16.25
CA ILE A 243 -10.90 -0.36 16.90
C ILE A 243 -10.95 -0.51 18.43
N GLY A 244 -11.87 -1.31 18.94
CA GLY A 244 -12.01 -1.62 20.36
C GLY A 244 -10.83 -2.41 20.93
N MET A 245 -10.25 -3.34 20.16
CA MET A 245 -9.07 -4.11 20.55
C MET A 245 -7.87 -3.20 20.81
N TRP A 246 -7.69 -2.15 20.00
CA TRP A 246 -6.61 -1.18 20.21
C TRP A 246 -6.81 -0.32 21.45
N ALA A 247 -8.04 -0.16 21.92
CA ALA A 247 -8.34 0.50 23.19
C ALA A 247 -8.18 -0.43 24.41
N LYS A 248 -8.28 -1.76 24.21
CA LYS A 248 -8.32 -2.78 25.27
C LYS A 248 -7.02 -3.54 25.52
N LYS A 249 -6.01 -3.44 24.64
CA LYS A 249 -4.69 -4.01 24.95
C LYS A 249 -4.05 -3.18 26.06
N ASP A 250 -4.09 -3.75 27.26
CA ASP A 250 -3.48 -3.25 28.49
C ASP A 250 -2.10 -2.66 28.22
N LEU A 251 -1.95 -1.43 28.70
CA LEU A 251 -0.73 -0.65 28.68
C LEU A 251 0.36 -1.29 29.54
#